data_AF-A0A3R6N305-F1
#
_entry.id   AF-A0A3R6N305-F1
#
_cell.length_a   1.000
_cell.length_b   1.000
_cell.length_c   1.000
_cell.angle_alpha   90.00
_cell.angle_beta   90.00
_cell.angle_gamma   90.00
#
_symmetry.space_group_name_H-M   'P 1'
#
loop_
_entity.id
_entity.type
_entity.pdbx_description
1 polymer ?
#
loop_
_entity_poly.entity_id
_entity_poly.type
_entity_poly.pdbx_seq_one_letter_code
_entity_poly.pdbx_strand_id
1 'polypeptide(L)'
;MKIGIMGGTFNPIHNAHLMMAQAAYEQYKLDEIWFMPSAKPPHKNQDEIAEKEHRKRMVQFAIDKTPYFKYSNVEYKREGKTYTYDTLVELKKEREDAHFYFIMGGDSLAQFEQWYHPEKIVKLCTILAASRDEVSYEQTKEYCKQLSERLDGDFRPLKIPAMSISSHEIRKRIKKGKSIIGYCPEPVVRYIQMHRLYGDSSFEIPKNEKEQMDCLAASLRPKRFVHTLGVANMAANLAMMHDDVSLQRAKLAGLLHDCAKYLTNEEIFALCEKLEIPLSESEKSTPAVIHGKLGAKLAVLRYGIEDDEICSAIACHTTGKSQMTTLEKIIYIADYIEPNRDMDCKPYPLERIRRTAFFDLNQATGMILKNTLTYLEENQMPIDEMSLEAFHYYFTIK
;
A
#
# COMPACT_ATOMS: atom_id res chain seq x y z
N MET A 1 -12.92 -24.50 5.70
CA MET A 1 -11.89 -23.80 4.88
C MET A 1 -10.49 -24.13 5.40
N LYS A 2 -9.45 -24.19 4.56
CA LYS A 2 -8.04 -24.40 4.94
C LYS A 2 -7.24 -23.11 4.80
N ILE A 3 -6.79 -22.55 5.90
CA ILE A 3 -6.12 -21.23 5.93
C ILE A 3 -4.70 -21.39 6.44
N GLY A 4 -3.72 -20.99 5.62
CA GLY A 4 -2.33 -20.86 6.05
C GLY A 4 -2.11 -19.54 6.77
N ILE A 5 -1.33 -19.54 7.86
CA ILE A 5 -0.89 -18.34 8.58
C ILE A 5 0.61 -18.24 8.42
N MET A 6 1.06 -17.21 7.70
CA MET A 6 2.46 -16.82 7.63
C MET A 6 2.70 -15.70 8.66
N GLY A 7 3.05 -16.10 9.88
CA GLY A 7 3.38 -15.17 10.97
C GLY A 7 4.82 -14.69 10.89
N GLY A 8 5.08 -13.42 11.19
CA GLY A 8 6.45 -12.92 11.24
C GLY A 8 6.56 -11.42 11.48
N THR A 9 7.78 -10.96 11.79
CA THR A 9 8.01 -9.50 11.94
C THR A 9 8.00 -8.78 10.59
N PHE A 10 8.44 -9.45 9.52
CA PHE A 10 8.57 -8.90 8.17
C PHE A 10 9.35 -7.57 8.13
N ASN A 11 10.62 -7.62 8.52
CA ASN A 11 11.47 -6.42 8.68
C ASN A 11 12.76 -6.46 7.85
N PRO A 12 12.69 -6.48 6.50
CA PRO A 12 11.47 -6.44 5.67
C PRO A 12 10.92 -7.83 5.31
N ILE A 13 9.71 -7.90 4.73
CA ILE A 13 9.26 -9.08 3.97
C ILE A 13 10.17 -9.29 2.76
N HIS A 14 10.35 -10.53 2.31
CA HIS A 14 11.32 -10.90 1.29
C HIS A 14 10.92 -12.18 0.55
N ASN A 15 11.60 -12.49 -0.56
CA ASN A 15 11.21 -13.55 -1.49
C ASN A 15 11.16 -14.94 -0.83
N ALA A 16 12.01 -15.21 0.17
CA ALA A 16 11.91 -16.48 0.91
C ALA A 16 10.61 -16.64 1.71
N HIS A 17 10.01 -15.56 2.23
CA HIS A 17 8.70 -15.64 2.88
C HIS A 17 7.61 -15.97 1.86
N LEU A 18 7.65 -15.34 0.69
CA LEU A 18 6.67 -15.56 -0.37
C LEU A 18 6.74 -16.98 -0.93
N MET A 19 7.95 -17.51 -1.13
CA MET A 19 8.14 -18.89 -1.60
C MET A 19 7.63 -19.91 -0.58
N MET A 20 7.84 -19.65 0.71
CA MET A 20 7.32 -20.52 1.78
C MET A 20 5.79 -20.54 1.78
N ALA A 21 5.16 -19.36 1.71
CA ALA A 21 3.71 -19.23 1.57
C ALA A 21 3.19 -19.94 0.31
N GLN A 22 3.86 -19.77 -0.83
CA GLN A 22 3.50 -20.39 -2.10
C GLN A 22 3.57 -21.92 -2.02
N ALA A 23 4.69 -22.44 -1.50
CA ALA A 23 4.87 -23.88 -1.32
C ALA A 23 3.81 -24.47 -0.41
N ALA A 24 3.46 -23.78 0.69
CA ALA A 24 2.42 -24.22 1.61
C ALA A 24 1.06 -24.28 0.91
N TYR A 25 0.70 -23.23 0.18
CA TYR A 25 -0.53 -23.17 -0.62
C TYR A 25 -0.63 -24.36 -1.59
N GLU A 26 0.42 -24.63 -2.36
CA GLU A 26 0.44 -25.65 -3.41
C GLU A 26 0.47 -27.09 -2.87
N GLN A 27 1.31 -27.36 -1.86
CA GLN A 27 1.55 -28.71 -1.34
C GLN A 27 0.41 -29.17 -0.42
N TYR A 28 -0.18 -28.26 0.35
CA TYR A 28 -1.24 -28.59 1.31
C TYR A 28 -2.65 -28.25 0.83
N LYS A 29 -2.78 -27.73 -0.40
CA LYS A 29 -4.06 -27.36 -1.03
C LYS A 29 -4.85 -26.42 -0.13
N LEU A 30 -4.18 -25.35 0.32
CA LEU A 30 -4.80 -24.34 1.16
C LEU A 30 -5.69 -23.45 0.29
N ASP A 31 -6.76 -22.92 0.88
CA ASP A 31 -7.67 -22.01 0.17
C ASP A 31 -7.10 -20.58 0.14
N GLU A 32 -6.45 -20.17 1.24
CA GLU A 32 -5.81 -18.86 1.39
C GLU A 32 -4.56 -18.93 2.27
N ILE A 33 -3.65 -17.96 2.10
CA ILE A 33 -2.53 -17.70 3.02
C ILE A 33 -2.66 -16.30 3.60
N TRP A 34 -2.70 -16.19 4.91
CA TRP A 34 -2.79 -14.94 5.64
C TRP A 34 -1.40 -14.53 6.14
N PHE A 35 -0.87 -13.45 5.58
CA PHE A 35 0.35 -12.81 6.06
C PHE A 35 0.01 -11.94 7.26
N MET A 36 0.61 -12.28 8.40
CA MET A 36 0.25 -11.69 9.69
C MET A 36 1.48 -11.08 10.36
N PRO A 37 1.70 -9.76 10.20
CA PRO A 37 2.83 -9.10 10.81
C PRO A 37 2.68 -8.97 12.32
N SER A 38 3.73 -9.35 13.06
CA SER A 38 3.75 -9.22 14.52
C SER A 38 3.87 -7.77 14.96
N ALA A 39 3.04 -7.31 15.91
CA ALA A 39 3.06 -5.94 16.42
C ALA A 39 4.37 -5.62 17.16
N LYS A 40 4.60 -6.33 18.27
CA LYS A 40 5.80 -6.24 19.11
C LYS A 40 6.27 -7.68 19.42
N PRO A 41 7.13 -8.27 18.57
CA PRO A 41 7.64 -9.61 18.83
C PRO A 41 8.43 -9.60 20.15
N PRO A 42 8.13 -10.48 21.11
CA PRO A 42 8.72 -10.43 22.46
C PRO A 42 10.23 -10.70 22.49
N HIS A 43 10.81 -11.22 21.41
CA HIS A 43 12.19 -11.67 21.30
C HIS A 43 13.09 -10.78 20.43
N LYS A 44 12.70 -9.52 20.12
CA LYS A 44 13.51 -8.61 19.27
C LYS A 44 13.67 -7.22 19.87
N ASN A 45 14.84 -6.60 19.63
CA ASN A 45 15.11 -5.21 19.97
C ASN A 45 14.22 -4.29 19.12
N GLN A 46 13.49 -3.37 19.77
CA GLN A 46 12.50 -2.51 19.11
C GLN A 46 13.16 -1.45 18.24
N ASP A 47 14.37 -0.98 18.59
CA ASP A 47 15.07 0.08 17.87
C ASP A 47 15.53 -0.33 16.46
N GLU A 48 15.57 -1.63 16.17
CA GLU A 48 15.92 -2.17 14.85
C GLU A 48 14.70 -2.47 13.95
N ILE A 49 13.49 -2.31 14.48
CA ILE A 49 12.25 -2.68 13.80
C ILE A 49 11.70 -1.44 13.10
N ALA A 50 11.53 -1.53 11.78
CA ALA A 50 10.82 -0.48 11.06
C ALA A 50 9.40 -0.32 11.62
N GLU A 51 8.90 0.91 11.62
CA GLU A 51 7.58 1.21 12.16
C GLU A 51 6.50 0.29 11.59
N LYS A 52 5.48 0.06 12.40
CA LYS A 52 4.36 -0.84 12.13
C LYS A 52 3.75 -0.59 10.74
N GLU A 53 3.57 0.67 10.37
CA GLU A 53 2.94 1.07 9.11
C GLU A 53 3.84 0.76 7.89
N HIS A 54 5.15 0.99 7.99
CA HIS A 54 6.09 0.59 6.94
C HIS A 54 6.07 -0.91 6.69
N ARG A 55 6.08 -1.71 7.76
CA ARG A 55 6.03 -3.18 7.64
C ARG A 55 4.70 -3.66 7.05
N LYS A 56 3.58 -3.04 7.45
CA LYS A 56 2.26 -3.28 6.84
C LYS A 56 2.29 -3.02 5.34
N ARG A 57 2.80 -1.86 4.92
CA ARG A 57 2.86 -1.48 3.50
C ARG A 57 3.74 -2.43 2.71
N MET A 58 4.95 -2.74 3.19
CA MET A 58 5.83 -3.69 2.52
C MET A 58 5.17 -5.07 2.35
N VAL A 59 4.44 -5.56 3.36
CA VAL A 59 3.71 -6.82 3.25
C VAL A 59 2.58 -6.72 2.23
N GLN A 60 1.78 -5.65 2.25
CA GLN A 60 0.71 -5.41 1.27
C GLN A 60 1.26 -5.39 -0.16
N PHE A 61 2.33 -4.61 -0.41
CA PHE A 61 2.98 -4.55 -1.73
C PHE A 61 3.57 -5.89 -2.17
N ALA A 62 4.07 -6.70 -1.24
CA ALA A 62 4.63 -8.01 -1.56
C ALA A 62 3.58 -9.03 -2.00
N ILE A 63 2.34 -8.91 -1.51
CA ILE A 63 1.30 -9.93 -1.71
C ILE A 63 0.19 -9.52 -2.68
N ASP A 64 0.10 -8.23 -3.04
CA ASP A 64 -1.04 -7.66 -3.76
C ASP A 64 -1.34 -8.33 -5.12
N LYS A 65 -0.30 -8.87 -5.78
CA LYS A 65 -0.43 -9.54 -7.08
C LYS A 65 -0.92 -10.99 -6.97
N THR A 66 -1.04 -11.53 -5.76
CA THR A 66 -1.39 -12.93 -5.52
C THR A 66 -2.76 -13.02 -4.84
N PRO A 67 -3.84 -13.37 -5.55
CA PRO A 67 -5.22 -13.26 -5.04
C PRO A 67 -5.51 -14.07 -3.77
N TYR A 68 -4.84 -15.21 -3.59
CA TYR A 68 -4.97 -16.09 -2.42
C TYR A 68 -4.05 -15.71 -1.25
N PHE A 69 -3.19 -14.70 -1.41
CA PHE A 69 -2.47 -14.11 -0.29
C PHE A 69 -3.26 -12.94 0.29
N LYS A 70 -3.56 -13.02 1.58
CA LYS A 70 -4.34 -12.02 2.31
C LYS A 70 -3.50 -11.36 3.38
N TYR A 71 -3.72 -10.08 3.61
CA TYR A 71 -3.14 -9.35 4.73
C TYR A 71 -4.02 -9.51 5.96
N SER A 72 -3.43 -9.85 7.12
CA SER A 72 -4.14 -9.88 8.40
C SER A 72 -3.50 -8.92 9.40
N ASN A 73 -4.32 -8.06 10.00
CA ASN A 73 -3.91 -7.08 11.02
C ASN A 73 -4.33 -7.48 12.45
N VAL A 74 -4.69 -8.74 12.68
CA VAL A 74 -5.19 -9.22 14.00
C VAL A 74 -4.21 -8.89 15.12
N GLU A 75 -2.92 -9.21 14.96
CA GLU A 75 -1.92 -8.87 16.00
C GLU A 75 -1.70 -7.37 16.16
N TYR A 76 -1.89 -6.60 15.10
CA TYR A 76 -1.72 -5.15 15.11
C TYR A 76 -2.84 -4.42 15.86
N LYS A 77 -3.98 -5.06 16.12
CA LYS A 77 -5.08 -4.48 16.91
C LYS A 77 -4.88 -4.66 18.41
N ARG A 78 -3.94 -5.52 18.84
CA ARG A 78 -3.70 -5.82 20.26
C ARG A 78 -2.63 -4.90 20.84
N GLU A 79 -2.86 -4.49 22.09
CA GLU A 79 -1.85 -3.82 22.91
C GLU A 79 -0.94 -4.84 23.59
N GLY A 80 0.31 -4.46 23.86
CA GLY A 80 1.27 -5.32 24.55
C GLY A 80 2.00 -6.33 23.65
N LYS A 81 2.51 -7.41 24.27
CA LYS A 81 3.20 -8.51 23.57
C LYS A 81 2.18 -9.40 22.86
N THR A 82 2.51 -9.84 21.64
CA THR A 82 1.65 -10.75 20.87
C THR A 82 2.21 -12.17 20.88
N TYR A 83 1.41 -13.12 21.38
CA TYR A 83 1.74 -14.55 21.40
C TYR A 83 0.88 -15.31 20.39
N THR A 84 1.50 -16.26 19.67
CA THR A 84 0.83 -17.08 18.66
C THR A 84 -0.38 -17.85 19.21
N TYR A 85 -0.29 -18.35 20.45
CA TYR A 85 -1.41 -19.04 21.11
C TYR A 85 -2.67 -18.15 21.19
N ASP A 86 -2.53 -16.93 21.71
CA ASP A 86 -3.65 -15.99 21.85
C ASP A 86 -4.24 -15.64 20.48
N THR A 87 -3.38 -15.47 19.47
CA THR A 87 -3.78 -15.24 18.08
C THR A 87 -4.65 -16.38 17.54
N LEU A 88 -4.22 -17.63 17.72
CA LEU A 88 -4.94 -18.80 17.20
C LEU A 88 -6.26 -19.03 17.92
N VAL A 89 -6.35 -18.74 19.22
CA VAL A 89 -7.61 -18.81 19.97
C VAL A 89 -8.63 -17.81 19.42
N GLU A 90 -8.20 -16.58 19.14
CA GLU A 90 -9.06 -15.54 18.56
C GLU A 90 -9.53 -15.92 17.15
N LEU A 91 -8.59 -16.33 16.29
CA LEU A 91 -8.89 -16.76 14.93
C LEU A 91 -9.86 -17.94 14.88
N LYS A 92 -9.73 -18.91 15.80
CA LYS A 92 -10.63 -20.05 15.87
C LYS A 92 -12.05 -19.66 16.29
N LYS A 93 -12.20 -18.63 17.13
CA LYS A 93 -13.51 -18.05 17.47
C LYS A 93 -14.13 -17.30 16.30
N GLU A 94 -13.33 -16.56 15.53
CA GLU A 94 -13.83 -15.81 14.37
C GLU A 94 -14.14 -16.69 13.15
N ARG A 95 -13.53 -17.88 13.07
CA ARG A 95 -13.67 -18.85 11.98
C ARG A 95 -13.65 -20.27 12.53
N GLU A 96 -14.75 -20.68 13.14
CA GLU A 96 -14.89 -22.03 13.70
C GLU A 96 -14.79 -23.11 12.62
N ASP A 97 -15.23 -22.80 11.40
CA ASP A 97 -15.22 -23.65 10.19
C ASP A 97 -13.84 -23.77 9.51
N ALA A 98 -12.87 -22.97 9.94
CA ALA A 98 -11.52 -22.99 9.39
C ALA A 98 -10.61 -23.99 10.12
N HIS A 99 -9.79 -24.68 9.34
CA HIS A 99 -8.62 -25.40 9.81
C HIS A 99 -7.37 -24.56 9.49
N PHE A 100 -6.61 -24.22 10.54
CA PHE A 100 -5.45 -23.35 10.40
C PHE A 100 -4.17 -24.16 10.22
N TYR A 101 -3.28 -23.65 9.36
CA TYR A 101 -1.94 -24.16 9.14
C TYR A 101 -0.94 -23.06 9.47
N PHE A 102 -0.13 -23.21 10.52
CA PHE A 102 0.87 -22.21 10.88
C PHE A 102 2.19 -22.50 10.16
N ILE A 103 2.63 -21.57 9.30
CA ILE A 103 3.78 -21.73 8.42
C ILE A 103 5.00 -21.08 9.07
N MET A 104 6.10 -21.83 9.21
CA MET A 104 7.33 -21.35 9.82
C MET A 104 8.59 -21.95 9.19
N GLY A 105 9.72 -21.28 9.36
CA GLY A 105 11.03 -21.79 8.94
C GLY A 105 11.72 -22.63 10.01
N GLY A 106 12.77 -23.35 9.61
CA GLY A 106 13.58 -24.21 10.49
C GLY A 106 14.07 -23.53 11.78
N ASP A 107 14.54 -22.28 11.72
CA ASP A 107 15.00 -21.53 12.91
C ASP A 107 13.89 -21.41 13.98
N SER A 108 12.67 -21.13 13.56
CA SER A 108 11.53 -21.00 14.46
C SER A 108 11.02 -22.35 14.94
N LEU A 109 11.11 -23.39 14.10
CA LEU A 109 10.79 -24.76 14.49
C LEU A 109 11.71 -25.25 15.62
N ALA A 110 13.02 -24.98 15.50
CA ALA A 110 14.02 -25.36 16.52
C ALA A 110 13.77 -24.72 17.90
N GLN A 111 13.04 -23.60 17.93
CA GLN A 111 12.68 -22.88 19.14
C GLN A 111 11.22 -23.11 19.56
N PHE A 112 10.46 -23.94 18.85
CA PHE A 112 9.01 -24.06 19.03
C PHE A 112 8.60 -24.45 20.46
N GLU A 113 9.31 -25.38 21.09
CA GLU A 113 9.05 -25.82 22.47
C GLU A 113 9.24 -24.70 23.51
N GLN A 114 9.90 -23.60 23.15
CA GLN A 114 10.09 -22.42 24.01
C GLN A 114 8.99 -21.37 23.83
N TRP A 115 8.03 -21.58 22.94
CA TRP A 115 6.94 -20.65 22.69
C TRP A 115 5.98 -20.60 23.89
N TYR A 116 5.07 -19.64 23.90
CA TYR A 116 4.06 -19.53 24.94
C TYR A 116 2.92 -20.53 24.68
N HIS A 117 2.80 -21.56 25.53
CA HIS A 117 1.86 -22.71 25.44
C HIS A 117 1.99 -23.54 24.14
N PRO A 118 3.16 -24.11 23.81
CA PRO A 118 3.37 -24.88 22.59
C PRO A 118 2.42 -26.10 22.50
N GLU A 119 2.14 -26.75 23.62
CA GLU A 119 1.22 -27.89 23.73
C GLU A 119 -0.23 -27.54 23.38
N LYS A 120 -0.62 -26.27 23.53
CA LYS A 120 -1.95 -25.79 23.14
C LYS A 120 -2.00 -25.30 21.71
N ILE A 121 -0.92 -24.70 21.21
CA ILE A 121 -0.80 -24.24 19.83
C ILE A 121 -1.04 -25.38 18.85
N VAL A 122 -0.43 -26.54 19.09
CA VAL A 122 -0.53 -27.72 18.21
C VAL A 122 -1.94 -28.33 18.17
N LYS A 123 -2.82 -27.99 19.12
CA LYS A 123 -4.24 -28.40 19.11
C LYS A 123 -5.11 -27.44 18.31
N LEU A 124 -4.63 -26.23 18.05
CA LEU A 124 -5.36 -25.18 17.33
C LEU A 124 -5.01 -25.13 15.84
N CYS A 125 -3.88 -25.72 15.43
CA CYS A 125 -3.43 -25.67 14.04
C CYS A 125 -2.48 -26.83 13.70
N THR A 126 -2.33 -27.08 12.39
CA THR A 126 -1.24 -27.90 11.85
C THR A 126 0.01 -27.02 11.66
N ILE A 127 1.18 -27.46 12.09
CA ILE A 127 2.45 -26.73 11.88
C ILE A 127 3.07 -27.18 10.55
N LEU A 128 3.34 -26.22 9.66
CA LEU A 128 4.07 -26.44 8.41
C LEU A 128 5.48 -25.86 8.52
N ALA A 129 6.49 -26.72 8.50
CA ALA A 129 7.86 -26.30 8.74
C ALA A 129 8.75 -26.44 7.50
N ALA A 130 9.28 -25.31 7.04
CA ALA A 130 10.18 -25.27 5.89
C ALA A 130 11.63 -25.56 6.27
N SER A 131 12.30 -26.39 5.47
CA SER A 131 13.75 -26.57 5.54
C SER A 131 14.48 -25.26 5.25
N ARG A 132 15.48 -24.90 6.05
CA ARG A 132 16.27 -23.68 5.86
C ARG A 132 17.77 -23.97 5.96
N ASP A 133 18.54 -23.25 5.16
CA ASP A 133 20.01 -23.27 5.12
C ASP A 133 20.58 -24.68 4.88
N GLU A 134 21.45 -25.16 5.76
CA GLU A 134 22.14 -26.46 5.62
C GLU A 134 21.26 -27.66 6.01
N VAL A 135 20.07 -27.41 6.59
CA VAL A 135 19.17 -28.49 7.03
C VAL A 135 18.43 -29.06 5.83
N SER A 136 18.66 -30.33 5.54
CA SER A 136 17.97 -31.03 4.46
C SER A 136 16.48 -31.21 4.77
N TYR A 137 15.70 -31.42 3.70
CA TYR A 137 14.28 -31.75 3.82
C TYR A 137 14.05 -33.01 4.68
N GLU A 138 14.88 -34.04 4.53
CA GLU A 138 14.74 -35.29 5.30
C GLU A 138 15.01 -35.06 6.80
N GLN A 139 16.00 -34.24 7.15
CA GLN A 139 16.22 -33.85 8.55
C GLN A 139 15.03 -33.06 9.12
N THR A 140 14.47 -32.14 8.34
CA THR A 140 13.28 -31.36 8.76
C THR A 140 12.08 -32.27 8.98
N LYS A 141 11.89 -33.25 8.09
CA LYS A 141 10.82 -34.26 8.18
C LYS A 141 10.95 -35.13 9.42
N GLU A 142 12.15 -35.62 9.71
CA GLU A 142 12.40 -36.41 10.91
C GLU A 142 12.16 -35.58 12.18
N TYR A 143 12.60 -34.32 12.20
CA TYR A 143 12.36 -33.45 13.35
C TYR A 143 10.86 -33.12 13.55
N CYS A 144 10.10 -32.92 12.46
CA CYS A 144 8.64 -32.78 12.53
C CYS A 144 7.97 -34.01 13.15
N LYS A 145 8.43 -35.21 12.79
CA LYS A 145 7.92 -36.46 13.37
C LYS A 145 8.18 -36.52 14.88
N GLN A 146 9.39 -36.21 15.32
CA GLN A 146 9.75 -36.19 16.74
C GLN A 146 8.93 -35.17 17.54
N LEU A 147 8.69 -33.97 17.00
CA LEU A 147 7.85 -32.97 17.65
C LEU A 147 6.37 -33.38 17.68
N SER A 148 5.88 -34.02 16.61
CA SER A 148 4.51 -34.55 16.56
C SER A 148 4.26 -35.57 17.67
N GLU A 149 5.22 -36.49 17.89
CA GLU A 149 5.15 -37.50 18.96
C GLU A 149 5.25 -36.86 20.35
N ARG A 150 6.17 -35.90 20.55
CA ARG A 150 6.44 -35.32 21.86
C ARG A 150 5.35 -34.37 22.36
N LEU A 151 4.75 -33.59 21.46
CA LEU A 151 3.75 -32.59 21.78
C LEU A 151 2.31 -33.04 21.46
N ASP A 152 2.14 -34.27 20.96
CA ASP A 152 0.86 -34.79 20.48
C ASP A 152 0.22 -33.81 19.47
N GLY A 153 1.02 -33.40 18.49
CA GLY A 153 0.71 -32.33 17.53
C GLY A 153 0.84 -32.77 16.07
N ASP A 154 0.30 -31.99 15.14
CA ASP A 154 0.43 -32.24 13.69
C ASP A 154 1.50 -31.33 13.09
N PHE A 155 2.75 -31.81 13.03
CA PHE A 155 3.85 -31.12 12.35
C PHE A 155 4.15 -31.79 11.02
N ARG A 156 4.22 -30.99 9.96
CA ARG A 156 4.46 -31.50 8.61
C ARG A 156 5.59 -30.72 7.92
N PRO A 157 6.52 -31.41 7.24
CA PRO A 157 7.60 -30.75 6.53
C PRO A 157 7.08 -30.02 5.29
N LEU A 158 7.66 -28.88 4.98
CA LEU A 158 7.36 -28.10 3.80
C LEU A 158 8.59 -28.03 2.91
N LYS A 159 8.48 -28.56 1.69
CA LYS A 159 9.60 -28.54 0.74
C LYS A 159 9.67 -27.19 0.06
N ILE A 160 10.80 -26.49 0.19
CA ILE A 160 11.06 -25.23 -0.55
C ILE A 160 12.41 -25.33 -1.29
N PRO A 161 12.60 -24.58 -2.39
CA PRO A 161 13.93 -24.41 -2.97
C PRO A 161 14.92 -23.87 -1.94
N ALA A 162 16.18 -24.32 -2.01
CA ALA A 162 17.23 -23.81 -1.15
C ALA A 162 17.43 -22.31 -1.40
N MET A 163 17.19 -21.50 -0.37
CA MET A 163 17.33 -20.05 -0.44
C MET A 163 17.91 -19.51 0.86
N SER A 164 19.11 -18.93 0.77
CA SER A 164 19.73 -18.24 1.91
C SER A 164 19.39 -16.75 1.85
N ILE A 165 18.13 -16.43 2.16
CA ILE A 165 17.65 -15.05 2.30
C ILE A 165 17.13 -14.85 3.73
N SER A 166 17.61 -13.80 4.39
CA SER A 166 17.10 -13.38 5.70
C SER A 166 16.92 -11.86 5.75
N SER A 167 15.92 -11.40 6.50
CA SER A 167 15.73 -9.96 6.75
C SER A 167 16.96 -9.33 7.39
N HIS A 168 17.72 -10.06 8.23
CA HIS A 168 18.95 -9.55 8.84
C HIS A 168 20.03 -9.26 7.77
N GLU A 169 20.28 -10.20 6.86
CA GLU A 169 21.24 -10.00 5.78
C GLU A 169 20.80 -8.87 4.84
N ILE A 170 19.51 -8.77 4.53
CA ILE A 170 18.97 -7.66 3.73
C ILE A 170 19.29 -6.31 4.38
N ARG A 171 19.02 -6.13 5.69
CA ARG A 171 19.35 -4.88 6.40
C ARG A 171 20.86 -4.62 6.43
N LYS A 172 21.69 -5.66 6.58
CA LYS A 172 23.16 -5.54 6.52
C LYS A 172 23.67 -5.12 5.14
N ARG A 173 23.05 -5.62 4.07
CA ARG A 173 23.36 -5.22 2.68
C ARG A 173 23.03 -3.76 2.42
N ILE A 174 21.85 -3.31 2.85
CA ILE A 174 21.41 -1.91 2.73
C ILE A 174 22.40 -0.97 3.40
N LYS A 175 22.78 -1.24 4.65
CA LYS A 175 23.79 -0.45 5.38
C LYS A 175 25.16 -0.39 4.69
N LYS A 176 25.47 -1.35 3.81
CA LYS A 176 26.71 -1.41 3.02
C LYS A 176 26.54 -0.82 1.62
N GLY A 177 25.41 -0.19 1.30
CA GLY A 177 25.10 0.32 -0.03
C GLY A 177 24.97 -0.77 -1.10
N LYS A 178 24.73 -2.03 -0.71
CA LYS A 178 24.59 -3.14 -1.65
C LYS A 178 23.14 -3.29 -2.09
N SER A 179 22.94 -3.56 -3.38
CA SER A 179 21.62 -3.84 -3.94
C SER A 179 20.93 -5.02 -3.25
N ILE A 180 19.62 -4.88 -3.05
CA ILE A 180 18.71 -5.91 -2.53
C ILE A 180 17.73 -6.41 -3.59
N ILE A 181 17.94 -6.04 -4.86
CA ILE A 181 17.18 -6.59 -6.00
C ILE A 181 17.33 -8.12 -6.00
N GLY A 182 16.23 -8.84 -6.18
CA GLY A 182 16.17 -10.30 -6.11
C GLY A 182 16.06 -10.88 -4.69
N TYR A 183 16.33 -10.09 -3.64
CA TYR A 183 16.08 -10.51 -2.25
C TYR A 183 14.64 -10.25 -1.83
N CYS A 184 14.08 -9.11 -2.25
CA CYS A 184 12.69 -8.72 -2.00
C CYS A 184 11.94 -8.55 -3.32
N PRO A 185 10.59 -8.52 -3.30
CA PRO A 185 9.82 -8.09 -4.46
C PRO A 185 10.17 -6.64 -4.83
N GLU A 186 10.18 -6.32 -6.13
CA GLU A 186 10.57 -4.99 -6.62
C GLU A 186 9.79 -3.83 -5.95
N PRO A 187 8.46 -3.91 -5.74
CA PRO A 187 7.72 -2.87 -5.02
C PRO A 187 8.24 -2.63 -3.59
N VAL A 188 8.68 -3.69 -2.91
CA VAL A 188 9.26 -3.59 -1.56
C VAL A 188 10.64 -2.94 -1.60
N VAL A 189 11.47 -3.27 -2.60
CA VAL A 189 12.78 -2.65 -2.81
C VAL A 189 12.61 -1.14 -3.01
N ARG A 190 11.74 -0.74 -3.95
CA ARG A 190 11.46 0.68 -4.22
C ARG A 190 10.89 1.40 -3.01
N TYR A 191 9.98 0.76 -2.28
CA TYR A 191 9.43 1.32 -1.04
C TYR A 191 10.51 1.60 0.01
N ILE A 192 11.43 0.64 0.21
CA ILE A 192 12.57 0.80 1.14
C ILE A 192 13.44 1.98 0.72
N GLN A 193 13.78 2.09 -0.57
CA GLN A 193 14.62 3.17 -1.10
C GLN A 193 13.93 4.52 -0.90
N MET A 194 12.69 4.67 -1.36
CA MET A 194 11.94 5.93 -1.31
C MET A 194 11.73 6.45 0.13
N HIS A 195 11.54 5.54 1.09
CA HIS A 195 11.39 5.88 2.50
C HIS A 195 12.71 5.84 3.29
N ARG A 196 13.85 5.59 2.63
CA ARG A 196 15.18 5.49 3.25
C ARG A 196 15.23 4.54 4.43
N LEU A 197 14.45 3.45 4.36
CA LEU A 197 14.34 2.49 5.46
C LEU A 197 15.66 1.76 5.66
N TYR A 198 15.96 1.38 6.90
CA TYR A 198 17.16 0.63 7.25
C TYR A 198 18.49 1.36 6.98
N GLY A 199 18.43 2.69 6.82
CA GLY A 199 19.59 3.51 6.47
C GLY A 199 19.89 3.51 4.98
N ASP A 200 18.93 3.12 4.13
CA ASP A 200 19.10 3.18 2.68
C ASP A 200 19.24 4.64 2.21
N SER A 201 20.33 4.90 1.49
CA SER A 201 20.60 6.18 0.84
C SER A 201 20.70 6.05 -0.68
N SER A 202 20.22 4.93 -1.24
CA SER A 202 20.36 4.59 -2.67
C SER A 202 19.22 5.13 -3.53
N PHE A 203 18.25 5.83 -2.94
CA PHE A 203 17.17 6.45 -3.69
C PHE A 203 17.70 7.52 -4.64
N GLU A 204 17.53 7.27 -5.93
CA GLU A 204 17.72 8.24 -6.99
C GLU A 204 16.35 8.73 -7.48
N ILE A 205 16.27 10.01 -7.83
CA ILE A 205 15.10 10.56 -8.50
C ILE A 205 14.97 9.87 -9.87
N PRO A 206 13.77 9.36 -10.22
CA PRO A 206 13.55 8.68 -11.50
C PRO A 206 13.80 9.63 -12.67
N LYS A 207 14.50 9.15 -13.69
CA LYS A 207 15.03 9.99 -14.81
C LYS A 207 14.12 10.01 -16.03
N ASN A 208 13.08 9.17 -16.05
CA ASN A 208 12.15 9.04 -17.17
C ASN A 208 10.77 8.55 -16.68
N GLU A 209 9.77 8.66 -17.56
CA GLU A 209 8.37 8.31 -17.26
C GLU A 209 8.21 6.86 -16.77
N LYS A 210 9.00 5.92 -17.31
CA LYS A 210 8.95 4.51 -16.89
C LYS A 210 9.40 4.35 -15.44
N GLU A 211 10.52 4.96 -15.07
CA GLU A 211 11.02 4.92 -13.69
C GLU A 211 10.06 5.64 -12.73
N GLN A 212 9.47 6.76 -13.14
CA GLN A 212 8.44 7.47 -12.36
C GLN A 212 7.23 6.56 -12.11
N MET A 213 6.78 5.84 -13.14
CA MET A 213 5.68 4.89 -13.06
C MET A 213 6.01 3.71 -12.14
N ASP A 214 7.24 3.18 -12.19
CA ASP A 214 7.69 2.09 -11.31
C ASP A 214 7.73 2.54 -9.84
N CYS A 215 8.22 3.75 -9.56
CA CYS A 215 8.21 4.37 -8.23
C CYS A 215 6.77 4.58 -7.71
N LEU A 216 5.88 5.04 -8.58
CA LEU A 216 4.48 5.26 -8.24
C LEU A 216 3.75 3.95 -7.96
N ALA A 217 3.98 2.91 -8.76
CA ALA A 217 3.43 1.57 -8.55
C ALA A 217 3.88 0.95 -7.22
N ALA A 218 5.07 1.33 -6.74
CA ALA A 218 5.59 0.94 -5.43
C ALA A 218 5.07 1.80 -4.26
N SER A 219 4.31 2.85 -4.56
CA SER A 219 3.75 3.81 -3.59
C SER A 219 2.23 3.70 -3.47
N LEU A 220 1.56 3.21 -4.51
CA LEU A 220 0.11 3.08 -4.60
C LEU A 220 -0.35 1.62 -4.56
N ARG A 221 -1.55 1.37 -4.04
CA ARG A 221 -2.21 0.06 -4.20
C ARG A 221 -2.63 -0.15 -5.67
N PRO A 222 -2.72 -1.39 -6.16
CA PRO A 222 -3.03 -1.72 -7.56
C PRO A 222 -4.28 -1.02 -8.10
N LYS A 223 -5.41 -1.06 -7.38
CA LYS A 223 -6.65 -0.39 -7.81
C LYS A 223 -6.45 1.11 -8.02
N ARG A 224 -5.68 1.74 -7.14
CA ARG A 224 -5.39 3.18 -7.21
C ARG A 224 -4.35 3.49 -8.28
N PHE A 225 -3.36 2.64 -8.48
CA PHE A 225 -2.44 2.76 -9.59
C PHE A 225 -3.17 2.67 -10.93
N VAL A 226 -4.13 1.75 -11.07
CA VAL A 226 -5.01 1.67 -12.26
C VAL A 226 -5.85 2.93 -12.42
N HIS A 227 -6.44 3.46 -11.34
CA HIS A 227 -7.11 4.77 -11.34
C HIS A 227 -6.19 5.86 -11.88
N THR A 228 -4.97 5.96 -11.35
CA THR A 228 -3.99 6.96 -11.78
C THR A 228 -3.59 6.84 -13.25
N LEU A 229 -3.50 5.61 -13.79
CA LEU A 229 -3.32 5.41 -15.23
C LEU A 229 -4.54 5.86 -16.04
N GLY A 230 -5.75 5.63 -15.53
CA GLY A 230 -7.00 6.14 -16.10
C GLY A 230 -7.03 7.66 -16.16
N VAL A 231 -6.65 8.34 -15.06
CA VAL A 231 -6.55 9.79 -14.99
C VAL A 231 -5.49 10.33 -15.95
N ALA A 232 -4.29 9.73 -16.00
CA ALA A 232 -3.24 10.14 -16.92
C ALA A 232 -3.69 10.07 -18.40
N ASN A 233 -4.35 8.99 -18.79
CA ASN A 233 -4.86 8.82 -20.15
C ASN A 233 -6.02 9.79 -20.44
N MET A 234 -6.93 9.99 -19.50
CA MET A 234 -8.03 10.95 -19.66
C MET A 234 -7.51 12.39 -19.76
N ALA A 235 -6.53 12.76 -18.93
CA ALA A 235 -5.88 14.06 -18.97
C ALA A 235 -5.22 14.33 -20.33
N ALA A 236 -4.52 13.33 -20.89
CA ALA A 236 -3.95 13.41 -22.23
C ALA A 236 -5.05 13.63 -23.29
N ASN A 237 -6.16 12.88 -23.22
CA ASN A 237 -7.26 13.02 -24.18
C ASN A 237 -7.93 14.40 -24.11
N LEU A 238 -8.14 14.95 -22.92
CA LEU A 238 -8.68 16.29 -22.76
C LEU A 238 -7.70 17.33 -23.30
N ALA A 239 -6.40 17.19 -23.03
CA ALA A 239 -5.37 18.08 -23.56
C ALA A 239 -5.30 18.09 -25.11
N MET A 240 -5.72 17.01 -25.79
CA MET A 240 -5.83 17.03 -27.27
C MET A 240 -6.82 18.06 -27.81
N MET A 241 -7.74 18.55 -26.98
CA MET A 241 -8.76 19.54 -27.34
C MET A 241 -8.30 20.98 -27.09
N HIS A 242 -7.08 21.19 -26.59
CA HIS A 242 -6.59 22.48 -26.13
C HIS A 242 -5.15 22.75 -26.60
N ASP A 243 -4.93 23.86 -27.31
CA ASP A 243 -3.63 24.21 -27.88
C ASP A 243 -2.60 24.68 -26.84
N ASP A 244 -3.05 25.15 -25.67
CA ASP A 244 -2.22 25.72 -24.60
C ASP A 244 -1.66 24.67 -23.62
N VAL A 245 -2.05 23.39 -23.75
CA VAL A 245 -1.60 22.32 -22.87
C VAL A 245 -0.99 21.16 -23.67
N SER A 246 0.29 20.87 -23.40
CA SER A 246 0.94 19.69 -23.98
C SER A 246 0.36 18.38 -23.44
N LEU A 247 0.12 17.42 -24.33
CA LEU A 247 -0.29 16.05 -24.00
C LEU A 247 0.60 15.41 -22.94
N GLN A 248 1.91 15.59 -23.05
CA GLN A 248 2.86 14.97 -22.14
C GLN A 248 2.83 15.61 -20.75
N ARG A 249 2.61 16.93 -20.67
CA ARG A 249 2.45 17.65 -19.40
C ARG A 249 1.17 17.20 -18.69
N ALA A 250 0.05 17.14 -19.41
CA ALA A 250 -1.22 16.66 -18.86
C ALA A 250 -1.15 15.19 -18.39
N LYS A 251 -0.55 14.32 -19.21
CA LYS A 251 -0.35 12.91 -18.84
C LYS A 251 0.50 12.77 -17.57
N LEU A 252 1.61 13.50 -17.48
CA LEU A 252 2.51 13.43 -16.32
C LEU A 252 1.86 13.96 -15.05
N ALA A 253 1.14 15.09 -15.13
CA ALA A 253 0.37 15.61 -14.01
C ALA A 253 -0.71 14.62 -13.56
N GLY A 254 -1.44 14.00 -14.50
CA GLY A 254 -2.42 12.96 -14.23
C GLY A 254 -1.79 11.70 -13.63
N LEU A 255 -0.57 11.32 -14.05
CA LEU A 255 0.16 10.19 -13.48
C LEU A 255 0.58 10.45 -12.03
N LEU A 256 0.83 11.69 -11.63
CA LEU A 256 1.36 12.01 -10.29
C LEU A 256 0.34 12.61 -9.34
N HIS A 257 -0.90 12.87 -9.78
CA HIS A 257 -1.93 13.56 -8.97
C HIS A 257 -2.13 12.91 -7.59
N ASP A 258 -2.19 11.57 -7.54
CA ASP A 258 -2.48 10.80 -6.33
C ASP A 258 -1.20 10.28 -5.62
N CYS A 259 -0.01 10.80 -5.95
CA CYS A 259 1.26 10.24 -5.47
C CYS A 259 1.46 10.27 -3.94
N ALA A 260 0.65 11.06 -3.21
CA ALA A 260 0.63 11.13 -1.75
C ALA A 260 -0.58 10.41 -1.09
N LYS A 261 -1.46 9.76 -1.87
CA LYS A 261 -2.78 9.28 -1.41
C LYS A 261 -2.77 8.27 -0.26
N TYR A 262 -1.72 7.45 -0.17
CA TYR A 262 -1.67 6.33 0.79
C TYR A 262 -0.92 6.62 2.08
N LEU A 263 -0.53 7.87 2.32
CA LEU A 263 0.01 8.30 3.60
C LEU A 263 -1.10 8.31 4.65
N THR A 264 -0.76 7.90 5.88
CA THR A 264 -1.63 8.04 7.05
C THR A 264 -1.78 9.51 7.42
N ASN A 265 -2.79 9.85 8.20
CA ASN A 265 -2.96 11.23 8.66
C ASN A 265 -1.72 11.70 9.44
N GLU A 266 -1.17 10.83 10.28
CA GLU A 266 0.04 11.11 11.05
C GLU A 266 1.24 11.41 10.13
N GLU A 267 1.46 10.59 9.09
CA GLU A 267 2.52 10.84 8.10
C GLU A 267 2.27 12.11 7.29
N ILE A 268 1.01 12.38 6.90
CA ILE A 268 0.63 13.60 6.16
C ILE A 268 1.02 14.82 7.00
N PHE A 269 0.59 14.89 8.25
CA PHE A 269 0.88 16.01 9.12
C PHE A 269 2.38 16.16 9.40
N ALA A 270 3.08 15.06 9.73
CA ALA A 270 4.52 15.08 9.97
C ALA A 270 5.32 15.53 8.74
N LEU A 271 4.91 15.11 7.53
CA LEU A 271 5.55 15.53 6.28
C LEU A 271 5.21 16.99 5.94
N CYS A 272 3.97 17.43 6.14
CA CYS A 272 3.59 18.83 5.94
C CYS A 272 4.38 19.76 6.87
N GLU A 273 4.53 19.40 8.14
CA GLU A 273 5.37 20.15 9.09
C GLU A 273 6.83 20.17 8.65
N LYS A 274 7.41 19.00 8.34
CA LYS A 274 8.81 18.86 7.92
C LYS A 274 9.14 19.60 6.63
N LEU A 275 8.18 19.67 5.70
CA LEU A 275 8.34 20.32 4.40
C LEU A 275 7.79 21.75 4.38
N GLU A 276 7.41 22.29 5.54
CA GLU A 276 6.88 23.64 5.71
C GLU A 276 5.69 23.95 4.78
N ILE A 277 4.79 22.96 4.61
CA ILE A 277 3.58 23.09 3.80
C ILE A 277 2.48 23.71 4.67
N PRO A 278 2.01 24.93 4.37
CA PRO A 278 0.96 25.57 5.15
C PRO A 278 -0.38 24.84 4.96
N LEU A 279 -1.04 24.53 6.07
CA LEU A 279 -2.35 23.90 6.12
C LEU A 279 -3.37 24.85 6.77
N SER A 280 -4.50 25.06 6.12
CA SER A 280 -5.63 25.79 6.69
C SER A 280 -6.34 24.96 7.77
N GLU A 281 -7.17 25.60 8.60
CA GLU A 281 -8.00 24.88 9.58
C GLU A 281 -9.00 23.94 8.90
N SER A 282 -9.54 24.34 7.74
CA SER A 282 -10.39 23.50 6.89
C SER A 282 -9.67 22.21 6.48
N GLU A 283 -8.43 22.32 6.00
CA GLU A 283 -7.64 21.16 5.56
C GLU A 283 -7.29 20.23 6.71
N LYS A 284 -6.97 20.77 7.89
CA LYS A 284 -6.73 19.96 9.10
C LYS A 284 -7.99 19.18 9.52
N SER A 285 -9.17 19.77 9.33
CA SER A 285 -10.45 19.11 9.59
C SER A 285 -10.80 18.03 8.55
N THR A 286 -10.24 18.13 7.35
CA THR A 286 -10.45 17.20 6.24
C THR A 286 -9.12 16.65 5.69
N PRO A 287 -8.36 15.84 6.45
CA PRO A 287 -7.00 15.44 6.07
C PRO A 287 -6.90 14.74 4.71
N ALA A 288 -7.99 14.13 4.27
CA ALA A 288 -8.09 13.49 2.98
C ALA A 288 -7.82 14.42 1.79
N VAL A 289 -8.00 15.74 1.88
CA VAL A 289 -7.71 16.67 0.77
C VAL A 289 -6.25 17.11 0.71
N ILE A 290 -5.51 17.01 1.82
CA ILE A 290 -4.12 17.47 1.95
C ILE A 290 -3.16 16.76 0.98
N HIS A 291 -3.48 15.52 0.58
CA HIS A 291 -2.65 14.77 -0.36
C HIS A 291 -2.43 15.48 -1.70
N GLY A 292 -3.31 16.39 -2.13
CA GLY A 292 -3.05 17.25 -3.29
C GLY A 292 -1.82 18.13 -3.07
N LYS A 293 -1.86 18.99 -2.05
CA LYS A 293 -0.74 19.90 -1.70
C LYS A 293 0.55 19.16 -1.36
N LEU A 294 0.45 18.12 -0.53
CA LEU A 294 1.61 17.28 -0.20
C LEU A 294 2.14 16.55 -1.44
N GLY A 295 1.24 16.05 -2.29
CA GLY A 295 1.55 15.40 -3.56
C GLY A 295 2.36 16.30 -4.49
N ALA A 296 2.00 17.58 -4.59
CA ALA A 296 2.76 18.55 -5.39
C ALA A 296 4.22 18.68 -4.91
N LYS A 297 4.45 18.76 -3.59
CA LYS A 297 5.83 18.78 -3.05
C LYS A 297 6.56 17.44 -3.23
N LEU A 298 5.86 16.32 -3.08
CA LEU A 298 6.44 15.00 -3.31
C LEU A 298 6.75 14.74 -4.79
N ALA A 299 6.00 15.32 -5.72
CA ALA A 299 6.28 15.28 -7.16
C ALA A 299 7.68 15.83 -7.46
N VAL A 300 8.03 16.98 -6.87
CA VAL A 300 9.38 17.56 -6.97
C VAL A 300 10.42 16.62 -6.33
N LEU A 301 10.23 16.26 -5.06
CA LEU A 301 11.25 15.58 -4.25
C LEU A 301 11.49 14.12 -4.62
N ARG A 302 10.47 13.43 -5.14
CA ARG A 302 10.51 11.98 -5.41
C ARG A 302 10.43 11.64 -6.89
N TYR A 303 9.96 12.56 -7.73
CA TYR A 303 9.75 12.29 -9.16
C TYR A 303 10.46 13.28 -10.08
N GLY A 304 11.15 14.29 -9.53
CA GLY A 304 11.98 15.21 -10.30
C GLY A 304 11.17 16.19 -11.15
N ILE A 305 9.96 16.54 -10.71
CA ILE A 305 9.11 17.49 -11.41
C ILE A 305 9.58 18.91 -11.11
N GLU A 306 9.98 19.64 -12.15
CA GLU A 306 10.39 21.05 -12.09
C GLU A 306 9.32 22.01 -12.65
N ASP A 307 8.26 21.47 -13.26
CA ASP A 307 7.19 22.24 -13.87
C ASP A 307 6.17 22.71 -12.82
N ASP A 308 6.11 24.02 -12.58
CA ASP A 308 5.23 24.63 -11.58
C ASP A 308 3.74 24.47 -11.92
N GLU A 309 3.35 24.42 -13.20
CA GLU A 309 1.94 24.22 -13.55
C GLU A 309 1.51 22.78 -13.30
N ILE A 310 2.40 21.80 -13.52
CA ILE A 310 2.15 20.40 -13.11
C ILE A 310 1.99 20.34 -11.59
N CYS A 311 2.88 20.97 -10.83
CA CYS A 311 2.80 20.98 -9.37
C CYS A 311 1.50 21.66 -8.89
N SER A 312 1.09 22.76 -9.52
CA SER A 312 -0.14 23.46 -9.18
C SER A 312 -1.40 22.63 -9.52
N ALA A 313 -1.41 21.94 -10.65
CA ALA A 313 -2.48 21.01 -11.02
C ALA A 313 -2.62 19.84 -10.04
N ILE A 314 -1.50 19.26 -9.61
CA ILE A 314 -1.51 18.24 -8.54
C ILE A 314 -2.00 18.84 -7.22
N ALA A 315 -1.59 20.06 -6.87
CA ALA A 315 -1.94 20.68 -5.59
C ALA A 315 -3.45 20.88 -5.40
N CYS A 316 -4.16 21.26 -6.47
CA CYS A 316 -5.58 21.61 -6.41
C CYS A 316 -6.53 20.56 -6.99
N HIS A 317 -6.06 19.39 -7.44
CA HIS A 317 -6.94 18.39 -8.08
C HIS A 317 -8.07 17.85 -7.18
N THR A 318 -7.94 17.97 -5.86
CA THR A 318 -8.89 17.42 -4.88
C THR A 318 -10.05 18.36 -4.59
N THR A 319 -9.75 19.65 -4.45
CA THR A 319 -10.69 20.70 -4.05
C THR A 319 -11.10 21.60 -5.21
N GLY A 320 -10.26 21.68 -6.25
CA GLY A 320 -10.30 22.75 -7.23
C GLY A 320 -9.87 24.08 -6.62
N LYS A 321 -9.86 25.13 -7.44
CA LYS A 321 -9.72 26.53 -7.00
C LYS A 321 -10.40 27.47 -7.99
N SER A 322 -10.68 28.70 -7.60
CA SER A 322 -11.11 29.74 -8.54
C SER A 322 -10.03 29.97 -9.60
N GLN A 323 -10.41 30.33 -10.84
CA GLN A 323 -9.48 30.70 -11.91
C GLN A 323 -8.41 29.63 -12.20
N MET A 324 -8.79 28.35 -12.23
CA MET A 324 -7.86 27.29 -12.62
C MET A 324 -7.39 27.47 -14.07
N THR A 325 -6.10 27.21 -14.29
CA THR A 325 -5.53 27.09 -15.63
C THR A 325 -6.18 25.93 -16.40
N THR A 326 -5.95 25.87 -17.70
CA THR A 326 -6.44 24.75 -18.53
C THR A 326 -5.93 23.41 -18.01
N LEU A 327 -4.64 23.31 -17.67
CA LEU A 327 -4.05 22.09 -17.13
C LEU A 327 -4.68 21.70 -15.77
N GLU A 328 -4.85 22.65 -14.86
CA GLU A 328 -5.49 22.41 -13.55
C GLU A 328 -6.91 21.88 -13.71
N LYS A 329 -7.73 22.49 -14.60
CA LYS A 329 -9.08 21.99 -14.93
C LYS A 329 -9.03 20.59 -15.52
N ILE A 330 -8.10 20.32 -16.45
CA ILE A 330 -7.93 19.01 -17.06
C ILE A 330 -7.67 17.94 -15.98
N ILE A 331 -6.76 18.18 -15.03
CA ILE A 331 -6.45 17.18 -13.99
C ILE A 331 -7.61 17.01 -13.01
N TYR A 332 -8.23 18.12 -12.57
CA TYR A 332 -9.41 18.08 -11.71
C TYR A 332 -10.56 17.29 -12.34
N ILE A 333 -10.86 17.54 -13.62
CA ILE A 333 -11.90 16.84 -14.37
C ILE A 333 -11.52 15.37 -14.59
N ALA A 334 -10.29 15.11 -15.04
CA ALA A 334 -9.82 13.76 -15.36
C ALA A 334 -9.91 12.81 -14.15
N ASP A 335 -9.55 13.27 -12.94
CA ASP A 335 -9.70 12.48 -11.70
C ASP A 335 -11.14 12.03 -11.44
N TYR A 336 -12.10 12.91 -11.76
CA TYR A 336 -13.51 12.65 -11.55
C TYR A 336 -14.12 11.73 -12.62
N ILE A 337 -13.71 11.88 -13.88
CA ILE A 337 -14.38 11.26 -15.04
C ILE A 337 -13.68 10.04 -15.62
N GLU A 338 -12.52 9.64 -15.09
CA GLU A 338 -11.73 8.55 -15.67
C GLU A 338 -12.56 7.27 -15.89
N PRO A 339 -12.23 6.43 -16.90
CA PRO A 339 -13.14 5.39 -17.38
C PRO A 339 -13.52 4.31 -16.36
N ASN A 340 -12.70 4.06 -15.33
CA ASN A 340 -12.99 3.07 -14.30
C ASN A 340 -13.90 3.61 -13.17
N ARG A 341 -14.24 4.91 -13.17
CA ARG A 341 -15.26 5.46 -12.29
C ARG A 341 -16.64 5.03 -12.76
N ASP A 342 -17.37 4.41 -11.84
CA ASP A 342 -18.79 4.10 -11.97
C ASP A 342 -19.48 4.59 -10.69
N MET A 343 -20.06 5.78 -10.76
CA MET A 343 -20.63 6.49 -9.62
C MET A 343 -22.00 7.06 -10.01
N ASP A 344 -23.00 6.87 -9.14
CA ASP A 344 -24.31 7.52 -9.27
C ASP A 344 -24.21 8.97 -8.77
N CYS A 345 -23.80 9.88 -9.66
CA CYS A 345 -23.58 11.27 -9.31
C CYS A 345 -24.83 12.13 -9.53
N LYS A 346 -25.12 13.01 -8.56
CA LYS A 346 -26.22 13.99 -8.61
C LYS A 346 -25.70 15.39 -8.29
N PRO A 347 -26.33 16.45 -8.83
CA PRO A 347 -27.48 16.44 -9.73
C PRO A 347 -27.13 16.07 -11.19
N TYR A 348 -25.85 16.03 -11.56
CA TYR A 348 -25.44 15.75 -12.94
C TYR A 348 -24.90 14.33 -13.09
N PRO A 349 -25.46 13.50 -13.99
CA PRO A 349 -24.97 12.15 -14.20
C PRO A 349 -23.58 12.16 -14.83
N LEU A 350 -22.77 11.15 -14.49
CA LEU A 350 -21.37 11.06 -14.92
C LEU A 350 -21.20 11.08 -16.44
N GLU A 351 -22.12 10.47 -17.19
CA GLU A 351 -22.14 10.50 -18.66
C GLU A 351 -22.25 11.94 -19.22
N ARG A 352 -23.07 12.78 -18.59
CA ARG A 352 -23.23 14.18 -19.01
C ARG A 352 -21.95 14.97 -18.77
N ILE A 353 -21.32 14.78 -17.61
CA ILE A 353 -20.04 15.43 -17.28
C ILE A 353 -18.94 14.99 -18.26
N ARG A 354 -18.84 13.68 -18.53
CA ARG A 354 -17.90 13.12 -19.52
C ARG A 354 -18.05 13.76 -20.89
N ARG A 355 -19.28 13.98 -21.36
CA ARG A 355 -19.53 14.68 -22.63
C ARG A 355 -19.10 16.14 -22.55
N THR A 356 -19.60 16.88 -21.56
CA THR A 356 -19.32 18.31 -21.39
C THR A 356 -17.82 18.59 -21.30
N ALA A 357 -17.03 17.73 -20.65
CA ALA A 357 -15.59 17.90 -20.49
C ALA A 357 -14.81 18.07 -21.81
N PHE A 358 -15.28 17.48 -22.92
CA PHE A 358 -14.62 17.63 -24.23
C PHE A 358 -15.04 18.87 -25.01
N PHE A 359 -16.01 19.64 -24.51
CA PHE A 359 -16.52 20.85 -25.17
C PHE A 359 -16.30 22.11 -24.33
N ASP A 360 -16.45 22.01 -23.01
CA ASP A 360 -16.36 23.15 -22.09
C ASP A 360 -15.86 22.70 -20.71
N LEU A 361 -14.57 22.96 -20.45
CA LEU A 361 -13.94 22.65 -19.17
C LEU A 361 -14.53 23.46 -18.02
N ASN A 362 -15.00 24.70 -18.24
CA ASN A 362 -15.56 25.52 -17.18
C ASN A 362 -16.90 24.95 -16.73
N GLN A 363 -17.78 24.62 -17.69
CA GLN A 363 -19.06 23.99 -17.40
C GLN A 363 -18.86 22.62 -16.74
N ALA A 364 -17.93 21.78 -17.23
CA ALA A 364 -17.63 20.49 -16.62
C ALA A 364 -17.13 20.63 -15.18
N THR A 365 -16.23 21.58 -14.93
CA THR A 365 -15.72 21.91 -13.58
C THR A 365 -16.86 22.31 -12.66
N GLY A 366 -17.75 23.21 -13.10
CA GLY A 366 -18.91 23.64 -12.31
C GLY A 366 -19.88 22.50 -12.00
N MET A 367 -20.09 21.58 -12.95
CA MET A 367 -20.91 20.38 -12.72
C MET A 367 -20.29 19.44 -11.68
N ILE A 368 -18.98 19.19 -11.75
CA ILE A 368 -18.25 18.36 -10.79
C ILE A 368 -18.30 18.98 -9.40
N LEU A 369 -18.01 20.28 -9.28
CA LEU A 369 -18.08 20.99 -8.01
C LEU A 369 -19.48 20.92 -7.41
N LYS A 370 -20.53 21.11 -8.22
CA LYS A 370 -21.90 20.99 -7.73
C LYS A 370 -22.20 19.58 -7.20
N ASN A 371 -21.77 18.55 -7.93
CA ASN A 371 -21.96 17.17 -7.48
C ASN A 371 -21.21 16.88 -6.18
N THR A 372 -19.95 17.32 -6.08
CA THR A 372 -19.12 17.14 -4.89
C THR A 372 -19.74 17.83 -3.67
N LEU A 373 -20.17 19.09 -3.80
CA LEU A 373 -20.82 19.81 -2.72
C LEU A 373 -22.14 19.15 -2.29
N THR A 374 -22.99 18.75 -3.24
CA THR A 374 -24.24 18.05 -2.92
C THR A 374 -23.98 16.73 -2.19
N TYR A 375 -22.99 15.94 -2.62
CA TYR A 375 -22.60 14.73 -1.92
C TYR A 375 -22.13 15.01 -0.48
N LEU A 376 -21.27 16.02 -0.29
CA LEU A 376 -20.77 16.38 1.05
C LEU A 376 -21.90 16.87 1.97
N GLU A 377 -22.82 17.70 1.45
CA GLU A 377 -24.00 18.18 2.17
C GLU A 377 -24.92 17.03 2.59
N GLU A 378 -25.29 16.15 1.66
CA GLU A 378 -26.17 14.99 1.92
C GLU A 378 -25.57 14.03 2.95
N ASN A 379 -24.24 13.90 2.99
CA ASN A 379 -23.52 13.03 3.92
C ASN A 379 -23.04 13.75 5.19
N GLN A 380 -23.41 15.03 5.39
CA GLN A 380 -22.99 15.84 6.55
C GLN A 380 -21.46 15.88 6.75
N MET A 381 -20.73 15.87 5.65
CA MET A 381 -19.26 15.93 5.64
C MET A 381 -18.78 17.39 5.60
N PRO A 382 -17.61 17.69 6.18
CA PRO A 382 -17.03 19.02 6.08
C PRO A 382 -16.75 19.40 4.61
N ILE A 383 -17.01 20.65 4.29
CA ILE A 383 -16.77 21.23 2.96
C ILE A 383 -15.55 22.12 3.07
N ASP A 384 -14.58 21.90 2.19
CA ASP A 384 -13.40 22.73 2.12
C ASP A 384 -13.71 24.11 1.50
N GLU A 385 -13.19 25.17 2.11
CA GLU A 385 -13.42 26.56 1.70
C GLU A 385 -13.02 26.81 0.23
N MET A 386 -11.90 26.24 -0.24
CA MET A 386 -11.48 26.41 -1.64
C MET A 386 -12.46 25.78 -2.62
N SER A 387 -13.09 24.66 -2.23
CA SER A 387 -14.10 24.00 -3.08
C SER A 387 -15.35 24.87 -3.22
N LEU A 388 -15.75 25.56 -2.15
CA LEU A 388 -16.89 26.47 -2.15
C LEU A 388 -16.60 27.72 -3.01
N GLU A 389 -15.43 28.33 -2.84
CA GLU A 389 -14.99 29.46 -3.67
C GLU A 389 -14.90 29.09 -5.15
N ALA A 390 -14.32 27.93 -5.46
CA ALA A 390 -14.27 27.40 -6.82
C ALA A 390 -15.68 27.25 -7.40
N PHE A 391 -16.61 26.66 -6.63
CA PHE A 391 -17.98 26.49 -7.08
C PHE A 391 -18.64 27.82 -7.43
N HIS A 392 -18.55 28.81 -6.54
CA HIS A 392 -19.10 30.14 -6.79
C HIS A 392 -18.50 30.79 -8.05
N TYR A 393 -17.20 30.63 -8.27
CA TYR A 393 -16.55 31.14 -9.47
C TYR A 393 -17.08 30.46 -10.75
N TYR A 394 -17.04 29.13 -10.84
CA TYR A 394 -17.45 28.41 -12.05
C TYR A 394 -18.95 28.43 -12.32
N PHE A 395 -19.78 28.69 -11.30
CA PHE A 395 -21.22 28.85 -11.47
C PHE A 395 -21.62 30.25 -11.96
N THR A 396 -20.75 31.25 -11.80
CA THR A 396 -21.05 32.66 -12.12
C THR A 396 -20.44 33.13 -13.43
N ILE A 397 -19.35 32.52 -13.88
CA ILE A 397 -18.78 32.81 -15.20
C ILE A 397 -19.72 32.28 -16.29
N LYS A 398 -20.14 33.18 -17.20
CA LYS A 398 -21.01 32.88 -18.34
C LYS A 398 -20.23 32.39 -19.54
#